data_AF-Q7TNM8-F1
#
_entry.id   AF-Q7TNM8-F1
#
_cell.length_a   1.000
_cell.length_b   1.000
_cell.length_c   1.000
_cell.angle_alpha   90.00
_cell.angle_beta   90.00
_cell.angle_gamma   90.00
#
_symmetry.space_group_name_H-M   'P 1'
#
loop_
_entity.id
_entity.type
_entity.pdbx_description
1 polymer ?
#
loop_
_entity_poly.entity_id
_entity_poly.type
_entity_poly.pdbx_seq_one_letter_code
_entity_poly.pdbx_strand_id
1 'polypeptide(L)'
;CAPFVGAYVKILGGNRLALNAYLSMFQATAAERVAFEKIQDCFNEEPLTTKLKSPQIMMSILFSSECKAYYPEDSVNKMADMFKLDSIN
;
A
#
# COMPACT_ATOMS: atom_id res chain seq x y z
N CYS A 1 -8.88 6.60 1.70
CA CYS A 1 -8.21 6.21 0.44
C CYS A 1 -7.98 4.69 0.36
N ALA A 2 -9.04 3.87 0.36
CA ALA A 2 -8.92 2.41 0.29
C ALA A 2 -8.17 1.91 -0.98
N PRO A 3 -8.36 2.51 -2.17
CA PRO A 3 -7.57 2.19 -3.36
C PRO A 3 -6.06 2.26 -3.18
N PHE A 4 -5.60 3.30 -2.47
CA PHE A 4 -4.18 3.52 -2.20
C PHE A 4 -3.62 2.42 -1.30
N VAL A 5 -4.30 2.13 -0.19
CA VAL A 5 -3.86 1.10 0.77
C VAL A 5 -3.80 -0.25 0.06
N GLY A 6 -4.83 -0.61 -0.71
CA GLY A 6 -4.88 -1.86 -1.47
C GLY A 6 -3.72 -2.00 -2.46
N ALA A 7 -3.42 -0.96 -3.25
CA ALA A 7 -2.27 -1.00 -4.17
C ALA A 7 -0.96 -1.18 -3.39
N TYR A 8 -0.79 -0.45 -2.28
CA TYR A 8 0.40 -0.49 -1.45
C TYR A 8 0.65 -1.87 -0.83
N VAL A 9 -0.37 -2.54 -0.28
CA VAL A 9 -0.18 -3.91 0.23
C VAL A 9 0.12 -4.92 -0.87
N LYS A 10 -0.44 -4.77 -2.08
CA LYS A 10 -0.09 -5.65 -3.22
C LYS A 10 1.34 -5.43 -3.71
N ILE A 11 1.84 -4.19 -3.66
CA ILE A 11 3.26 -3.89 -3.89
C ILE A 11 4.12 -4.65 -2.87
N LEU A 12 3.87 -4.47 -1.56
CA LEU A 12 4.68 -5.10 -0.51
C LEU A 12 4.63 -6.64 -0.55
N GLY A 13 3.47 -7.21 -0.87
CA GLY A 13 3.26 -8.65 -0.97
C GLY A 13 4.03 -9.31 -2.13
N GLY A 14 4.57 -8.55 -3.08
CA GLY A 14 5.48 -9.06 -4.10
C GLY A 14 4.86 -9.93 -5.20
N ASN A 15 3.56 -10.25 -5.12
CA ASN A 15 2.87 -11.07 -6.12
C ASN A 15 2.42 -10.22 -7.33
N ARG A 16 3.04 -10.46 -8.47
CA ARG A 16 2.80 -9.74 -9.74
C ARG A 16 1.36 -9.88 -10.25
N LEU A 17 0.78 -11.09 -10.16
CA LEU A 17 -0.59 -11.35 -10.60
C LEU A 17 -1.59 -10.60 -9.73
N ALA A 18 -1.40 -10.61 -8.42
CA ALA A 18 -2.28 -9.91 -7.48
C ALA A 18 -2.23 -8.40 -7.68
N LEU A 19 -1.05 -7.82 -7.90
CA LEU A 19 -0.89 -6.40 -8.22
C LEU A 19 -1.61 -6.04 -9.53
N ASN A 20 -1.37 -6.80 -10.60
CA ASN A 20 -2.01 -6.53 -11.88
C ASN A 20 -3.53 -6.73 -11.88
N ALA A 21 -4.04 -7.73 -11.14
CA ALA A 21 -5.47 -7.92 -10.95
C ALA A 21 -6.09 -6.70 -10.25
N TYR A 22 -5.41 -6.18 -9.22
CA TYR A 22 -5.85 -4.97 -8.52
C TYR A 22 -5.88 -3.73 -9.41
N LEU A 23 -4.79 -3.47 -10.15
CA LEU A 23 -4.68 -2.33 -11.06
C LEU A 23 -5.70 -2.38 -12.20
N SER A 24 -6.18 -3.57 -12.58
CA SER A 24 -7.23 -3.73 -13.59
C SER A 24 -8.57 -3.12 -13.17
N MET A 25 -8.87 -3.09 -11.87
CA MET A 25 -10.08 -2.45 -11.34
C MET A 25 -10.10 -0.93 -11.60
N PHE A 26 -8.93 -0.34 -11.81
CA PHE A 26 -8.74 1.09 -12.06
C PHE A 26 -8.36 1.39 -13.52
N GLN A 27 -8.49 0.39 -14.41
CA GLN A 27 -8.18 0.54 -15.84
C GLN A 27 -6.75 1.04 -16.11
N ALA A 28 -5.79 0.64 -15.27
CA ALA A 28 -4.40 1.06 -15.42
C ALA A 28 -3.85 0.68 -16.81
N THR A 29 -3.24 1.67 -17.46
CA THR A 29 -2.53 1.54 -18.73
C THR A 29 -1.33 0.59 -18.62
N ALA A 30 -0.82 0.13 -19.76
CA ALA A 30 0.39 -0.70 -19.79
C ALA A 30 1.60 0.00 -19.13
N ALA A 31 1.76 1.31 -19.36
CA ALA A 31 2.84 2.09 -18.77
C ALA A 31 2.71 2.22 -17.24
N GLU A 32 1.49 2.45 -16.74
CA GLU A 32 1.24 2.53 -15.29
C GLU A 32 1.52 1.19 -14.60
N ARG A 33 1.10 0.06 -15.20
CA ARG A 33 1.42 -1.26 -14.67
C ARG A 33 2.91 -1.46 -14.51
N VAL A 34 3.69 -1.19 -15.56
CA VAL A 34 5.15 -1.29 -15.51
C VAL A 34 5.74 -0.41 -14.41
N ALA A 35 5.19 0.79 -14.15
CA ALA A 35 5.65 1.64 -13.06
C ALA A 35 5.40 1.00 -11.68
N PHE A 36 4.19 0.50 -11.42
CA PHE A 36 3.86 -0.20 -10.17
C PHE A 36 4.68 -1.49 -9.98
N GLU A 37 4.92 -2.20 -11.07
CA GLU A 37 5.74 -3.41 -11.09
C GLU A 37 7.18 -3.14 -10.67
N LYS A 38 7.77 -2.05 -11.15
CA LYS A 38 9.12 -1.63 -10.74
C LYS A 38 9.20 -1.27 -9.26
N ILE A 39 8.17 -0.62 -8.70
CA ILE A 39 8.11 -0.34 -7.27
C ILE A 39 8.07 -1.65 -6.47
N GLN A 40 7.26 -2.62 -6.92
CA GLN A 40 7.19 -3.95 -6.32
C GLN A 40 8.53 -4.69 -6.40
N ASP A 41 9.27 -4.56 -7.51
CA ASP A 41 10.59 -5.16 -7.68
C ASP A 41 11.60 -4.58 -6.68
N CYS A 42 11.62 -3.25 -6.50
CA CYS A 42 12.45 -2.61 -5.47
C CYS A 42 12.15 -3.17 -4.07
N PHE A 43 10.89 -3.38 -3.71
CA PHE A 43 10.56 -4.00 -2.42
C PHE A 43 10.95 -5.47 -2.35
N ASN A 44 10.88 -6.23 -3.44
CA ASN A 44 11.27 -7.64 -3.48
C ASN A 44 12.77 -7.86 -3.35
N GLU A 45 13.59 -6.89 -3.77
CA GLU A 45 15.04 -6.91 -3.64
C GLU A 45 15.52 -6.56 -2.21
N GLU A 46 14.67 -5.90 -1.43
CA GLU A 46 14.96 -5.48 -0.07
C GLU A 46 14.81 -6.60 0.97
N PRO A 47 15.53 -6.54 2.11
CA PRO A 47 15.32 -7.45 3.23
C PRO A 47 13.88 -7.43 3.75
N LEU A 48 13.42 -8.56 4.30
CA LEU A 48 12.09 -8.68 4.92
C LEU A 48 11.84 -7.63 6.01
N THR A 49 12.89 -7.21 6.72
CA THR A 49 12.82 -6.14 7.73
C THR A 49 12.42 -4.80 7.14
N THR A 50 12.86 -4.47 5.92
CA THR A 50 12.43 -3.27 5.19
C THR A 50 10.94 -3.36 4.86
N LYS A 51 10.48 -4.49 4.30
CA LYS A 51 9.05 -4.72 3.98
C LYS A 51 8.13 -4.59 5.20
N LEU A 52 8.58 -5.00 6.38
CA LEU A 52 7.80 -4.89 7.63
C LEU A 52 7.80 -3.48 8.23
N LYS A 53 8.89 -2.71 8.06
CA LYS A 53 8.97 -1.33 8.54
C LYS A 53 8.17 -0.37 7.68
N SER A 54 8.02 -0.61 6.39
CA SER A 54 7.30 0.30 5.48
C SER A 54 5.83 0.53 5.89
N PRO A 55 5.03 -0.50 6.22
CA PRO A 55 3.69 -0.30 6.79
C PRO A 55 3.69 0.51 8.10
N GLN A 56 4.68 0.32 8.97
CA GLN A 56 4.78 1.06 10.24
C GLN A 56 5.07 2.54 10.01
N ILE A 57 5.91 2.86 9.03
CA ILE A 57 6.18 4.24 8.61
C ILE A 57 4.91 4.86 8.02
N MET A 58 4.23 4.16 7.12
CA MET A 58 2.96 4.63 6.53
C MET A 58 1.90 4.90 7.62
N MET A 59 1.79 4.00 8.59
CA MET A 59 0.89 4.17 9.73
C MET A 59 1.23 5.43 10.53
N SER A 60 2.52 5.65 10.84
CA SER A 60 2.98 6.83 11.55
C SER A 60 2.63 8.13 10.82
N ILE A 61 2.70 8.13 9.48
CA ILE A 61 2.29 9.27 8.64
C ILE A 61 0.78 9.48 8.72
N LEU A 62 -0.02 8.41 8.60
CA LEU A 62 -1.49 8.52 8.65
C LEU A 62 -2.01 9.06 9.99
N PHE A 63 -1.34 8.73 11.10
CA PHE A 63 -1.71 9.20 12.43
C PHE A 63 -1.08 10.53 12.84
N SER A 64 -0.25 11.13 11.98
CA SER A 64 0.37 12.42 12.26
C SER A 64 -0.68 13.55 12.34
N SER A 65 -0.37 14.60 13.09
CA SER A 65 -1.24 15.77 13.22
C SER A 65 -1.54 16.43 11.88
N GLU A 66 -0.58 16.42 10.97
CA GLU A 66 -0.70 16.96 9.62
C GLU A 66 -1.71 16.16 8.81
N CYS A 67 -1.66 14.83 8.83
CA CYS A 67 -2.62 14.01 8.09
C CYS A 67 -4.04 14.17 8.64
N LYS A 68 -4.18 14.16 9.97
CA LYS A 68 -5.47 14.38 10.66
C LYS A 68 -6.04 15.78 10.48
N ALA A 69 -5.22 16.77 10.13
CA ALA A 69 -5.71 18.11 9.83
C ALA A 69 -6.47 18.17 8.49
N TYR A 70 -6.16 17.26 7.55
CA TYR A 70 -6.79 17.22 6.23
C TYR A 70 -7.79 16.08 6.05
N TYR A 71 -7.64 14.98 6.81
CA TYR A 71 -8.51 13.82 6.71
C TYR A 71 -9.31 13.59 7.99
N PRO A 72 -10.62 13.30 7.90
CA PRO A 72 -11.40 12.98 9.08
C PRO A 72 -10.86 11.73 9.77
N GLU A 73 -11.00 11.68 11.09
CA GLU A 73 -10.46 10.60 11.92
C GLU A 73 -10.98 9.21 11.50
N ASP A 74 -12.24 9.12 11.07
CA ASP A 74 -12.83 7.86 10.59
C ASP A 74 -12.13 7.31 9.35
N SER A 75 -11.63 8.20 8.48
CA SER A 75 -10.95 7.87 7.23
C SER A 75 -9.54 7.37 7.51
N VAL A 76 -8.84 8.01 8.46
CA VAL A 76 -7.54 7.57 8.96
C VAL A 76 -7.66 6.19 9.60
N ASN A 77 -8.66 5.99 10.46
CA ASN A 77 -8.90 4.71 11.13
C ASN A 77 -9.25 3.58 10.15
N LYS A 78 -10.09 3.85 9.15
CA LYS A 78 -10.40 2.85 8.08
C LYS A 78 -9.15 2.45 7.30
N MET A 79 -8.25 3.39 6.99
CA MET A 79 -6.99 3.08 6.29
C MET A 79 -6.07 2.24 7.18
N ALA A 80 -5.98 2.60 8.46
CA ALA A 80 -5.22 1.87 9.47
C ALA A 80 -5.70 0.43 9.66
N ASP A 81 -7.01 0.19 9.65
CA ASP A 81 -7.57 -1.16 9.81
C ASP A 81 -7.27 -2.05 8.60
N MET A 82 -7.25 -1.48 7.39
CA MET A 82 -6.83 -2.22 6.19
C MET A 82 -5.40 -2.73 6.29
N PHE A 83 -4.47 -1.94 6.86
CA PHE A 83 -3.09 -2.40 7.11
C PHE A 83 -2.99 -3.53 8.13
N LYS A 84 -3.87 -3.58 9.12
CA LYS A 84 -3.87 -4.64 10.14
C LYS A 84 -4.42 -5.96 9.59
N LEU A 85 -5.47 -5.91 8.76
CA LEU A 85 -6.09 -7.10 8.17
C LEU A 85 -5.15 -7.87 7.24
N ASP A 86 -4.29 -7.15 6.50
CA ASP A 86 -3.32 -7.76 5.58
C ASP A 86 -2.02 -8.21 6.26
N SER A 87 -1.84 -7.94 7.56
CA SER A 87 -0.68 -8.39 8.35
C SER A 87 -0.90 -9.72 9.09
N ILE A 88 -2.10 -10.32 8.97
CA ILE A 88 -2.53 -11.55 9.65
C ILE A 88 -2.60 -12.75 8.69
N ASN A 89 -2.34 -12.56 7.38
CA ASN A 89 -2.26 -13.64 6.38
C ASN A 89 -0.85 -13.77 5.80
#